data_AF-A0A2H9PVZ3-F1
#
_entry.id   AF-A0A2H9PVZ3-F1
#
_cell.length_a   1.000
_cell.length_b   1.000
_cell.length_c   1.000
_cell.angle_alpha   90.00
_cell.angle_beta   90.00
_cell.angle_gamma   90.00
#
_symmetry.space_group_name_H-M   'P 1'
#
loop_
_entity.id
_entity.type
_entity.pdbx_description
1 polymer ?
#
loop_
_entity_poly.entity_id
_entity_poly.type
_entity_poly.pdbx_seq_one_letter_code
_entity_poly.pdbx_strand_id
1 'polypeptide(L)' 'MDKRVEDLADILVNYSANVQKGETVQIVGGAFAEELIKACYVRVLRKGAFPRVHVGLEGMGYLYYKNARD' A
#
# COMPACT_ATOMS: atom_id res chain seq x y z
N MET A 1 -9.71 -12.48 -6.78
CA MET A 1 -9.24 -11.83 -5.56
C MET A 1 -10.23 -12.14 -4.46
N ASP A 2 -9.76 -12.46 -3.25
CA ASP A 2 -10.63 -12.76 -2.10
C ASP A 2 -11.53 -11.55 -1.76
N LYS A 3 -12.81 -11.78 -1.49
CA LYS A 3 -13.77 -10.70 -1.18
C LYS A 3 -13.33 -9.87 0.03
N ARG A 4 -12.72 -10.49 1.04
CA ARG A 4 -12.26 -9.81 2.25
C ARG A 4 -11.13 -8.82 1.94
N VAL A 5 -10.28 -9.13 0.96
CA VAL A 5 -9.22 -8.23 0.49
C VAL A 5 -9.82 -7.02 -0.22
N GLU A 6 -10.84 -7.25 -1.05
CA GLU A 6 -11.57 -6.18 -1.73
C GLU A 6 -12.28 -5.25 -0.75
N ASP A 7 -12.99 -5.81 0.24
CA ASP A 7 -13.73 -5.05 1.25
C ASP A 7 -12.76 -4.24 2.14
N LEU A 8 -11.64 -4.84 2.54
CA LEU A 8 -10.62 -4.14 3.31
C LEU A 8 -9.99 -2.98 2.51
N ALA A 9 -9.66 -3.21 1.24
CA ALA A 9 -9.13 -2.16 0.38
C ALA A 9 -10.12 -1.01 0.20
N ASP A 10 -11.43 -1.30 0.18
CA ASP A 10 -12.48 -0.30 0.14
C ASP A 10 -12.48 0.57 1.41
N ILE A 11 -12.47 -0.06 2.59
CA ILE A 11 -12.40 0.64 3.88
C ILE A 11 -11.13 1.49 3.97
N LEU A 12 -9.97 0.97 3.56
CA LEU A 12 -8.72 1.70 3.62
C LEU A 12 -8.73 2.93 2.72
N VAL A 13 -9.17 2.80 1.47
CA VAL A 13 -9.09 3.88 0.47
C VAL A 13 -10.24 4.87 0.58
N ASN A 14 -11.46 4.40 0.86
CA ASN A 14 -12.65 5.24 0.85
C ASN A 14 -12.97 5.85 2.20
N TYR A 15 -12.81 5.09 3.28
CA TYR A 15 -13.17 5.56 4.62
C TYR A 15 -11.96 6.07 5.40
N SER A 16 -10.92 5.23 5.53
CA SER A 16 -9.81 5.48 6.47
C SER A 16 -8.87 6.58 5.99
N ALA A 17 -8.31 6.41 4.78
CA ALA A 17 -7.46 7.42 4.16
C ALA A 17 -8.28 8.51 3.45
N ASN A 18 -9.58 8.28 3.23
CA ASN A 18 -10.50 9.17 2.52
C ASN A 18 -9.86 9.81 1.28
N VAL A 19 -9.33 8.98 0.38
CA VAL A 19 -8.57 9.44 -0.79
C VAL A 19 -9.42 10.34 -1.68
N GLN A 20 -8.86 11.46 -2.11
CA GLN A 20 -9.47 12.45 -3.00
C GLN A 20 -8.79 12.48 -4.36
N LYS A 21 -9.52 12.96 -5.37
CA LYS A 21 -9.01 13.11 -6.73
C LYS A 21 -7.80 14.04 -6.76
N GLY A 22 -6.76 13.66 -7.49
CA GLY A 22 -5.53 14.43 -7.67
C GLY A 22 -4.51 14.28 -6.55
N GLU A 23 -4.84 13.58 -5.45
CA GLU A 23 -3.89 13.33 -4.38
C GLU A 23 -2.81 12.33 -4.81
N THR A 24 -1.61 12.46 -4.26
CA THR A 24 -0.60 11.40 -4.30
C THR A 24 -0.77 10.52 -3.07
N VAL A 25 -1.01 9.23 -3.28
CA VAL A 25 -1.28 8.28 -2.19
C VAL A 25 -0.13 7.29 -2.10
N GLN A 26 0.57 7.29 -0.97
CA GLN A 26 1.62 6.32 -0.72
C GLN A 26 1.02 5.04 -0.11
N ILE A 27 1.26 3.90 -0.75
CA ILE A 27 0.87 2.57 -0.27
C ILE A 27 2.15 1.85 0.15
N VAL A 28 2.31 1.66 1.46
CA VAL A 28 3.48 0.98 2.04
C VAL A 28 3.05 -0.36 2.60
N GLY A 29 3.76 -1.42 2.25
CA GLY A 29 3.46 -2.76 2.75
C GLY A 29 4.56 -3.76 2.47
N GLY A 30 4.52 -4.91 3.15
CA GLY A 30 5.44 -6.02 2.87
C GLY A 30 5.04 -6.79 1.61
N ALA A 31 5.99 -7.53 1.02
CA ALA A 31 5.74 -8.36 -0.17
C ALA A 31 4.57 -9.34 0.00
N PHE A 32 4.36 -9.90 1.20
CA PHE A 32 3.24 -10.79 1.49
C PHE A 32 1.85 -10.13 1.38
N ALA A 33 1.78 -8.80 1.39
CA ALA A 33 0.53 -8.05 1.24
C ALA A 33 0.19 -7.74 -0.23
N GLU A 34 0.81 -8.43 -1.19
CA GLU A 34 0.69 -8.17 -2.63
C GLU A 34 -0.76 -7.98 -3.09
N GLU A 35 -1.66 -8.91 -2.75
CA GLU A 35 -3.06 -8.84 -3.18
C GLU A 35 -3.76 -7.58 -2.65
N LEU A 36 -3.56 -7.24 -1.37
CA LEU A 36 -4.17 -6.05 -0.77
C LEU A 36 -3.57 -4.76 -1.33
N ILE A 37 -2.26 -4.72 -1.58
CA ILE A 37 -1.59 -3.58 -2.21
C ILE A 37 -2.19 -3.33 -3.60
N LYS A 38 -2.34 -4.38 -4.42
CA LYS A 38 -2.97 -4.27 -5.75
C LYS A 38 -4.43 -3.80 -5.64
N ALA A 39 -5.19 -4.33 -4.69
CA ALA A 39 -6.58 -3.93 -4.46
C ALA A 39 -6.71 -2.44 -4.09
N CYS A 40 -5.82 -1.93 -3.25
CA CYS A 40 -5.76 -0.51 -2.90
C CYS A 40 -5.32 0.34 -4.10
N TYR A 41 -4.28 -0.10 -4.83
CA TYR A 41 -3.75 0.60 -6.00
C TYR A 41 -4.83 0.87 -7.05
N VAL A 42 -5.62 -0.15 -7.39
CA VAL A 42 -6.72 -0.02 -8.36
C VAL A 42 -7.79 0.97 -7.87
N ARG A 43 -8.12 0.96 -6.57
CA ARG A 43 -9.11 1.89 -6.01
C ARG A 43 -8.62 3.33 -5.99
N VAL A 44 -7.36 3.56 -5.64
CA VAL A 44 -6.74 4.89 -5.69
C VAL A 44 -6.81 5.44 -7.12
N LEU A 45 -6.45 4.63 -8.13
CA LEU A 45 -6.58 5.02 -9.54
C LEU A 45 -8.03 5.36 -9.92
N ARG A 46 -9.00 4.54 -9.50
CA ARG A 46 -10.43 4.77 -9.77
C ARG A 46 -10.95 6.07 -9.16
N LYS A 47 -10.36 6.54 -8.06
CA LYS A 47 -10.66 7.86 -7.47
C LYS A 47 -9.99 9.02 -8.20
N GLY A 48 -9.17 8.75 -9.22
CA GLY A 48 -8.40 9.77 -9.92
C GLY A 48 -7.24 10.32 -9.10
N ALA A 49 -6.75 9.55 -8.14
CA ALA A 49 -5.54 9.83 -7.37
C ALA A 49 -4.34 9.07 -7.96
N PHE A 50 -3.13 9.45 -7.55
CA PHE A 50 -1.86 8.94 -8.04
C PHE A 50 -1.21 8.03 -7.01
N PRO A 51 -1.35 6.70 -7.13
CA PRO A 51 -0.73 5.78 -6.17
C PRO A 51 0.79 5.70 -6.36
N ARG A 52 1.53 5.63 -5.26
CA ARG A 52 2.94 5.22 -5.22
C ARG A 52 3.11 4.06 -4.27
N VAL A 53 3.63 2.95 -4.76
CA VAL A 53 3.81 1.73 -3.96
C VAL A 53 5.25 1.64 -3.47
N HIS A 54 5.41 1.37 -2.17
CA HIS A 54 6.68 1.02 -1.57
C HIS A 54 6.55 -0.36 -0.92
N VAL A 55 7.14 -1.38 -1.56
CA VAL A 55 7.14 -2.75 -1.07
C VAL A 55 8.42 -3.02 -0.28
N GLY A 56 8.27 -3.37 0.99
CA GLY A 56 9.37 -3.85 1.82
C GLY A 56 9.58 -5.35 1.64
N LEU A 57 10.83 -5.77 1.44
CA LEU A 57 11.21 -7.17 1.55
C LEU A 57 11.41 -7.56 3.02
N GLU A 58 11.17 -8.83 3.34
CA GLU A 58 11.39 -9.35 4.68
C GLU A 58 12.87 -9.23 5.08
N GLY A 59 13.13 -8.94 6.36
CA GLY A 59 14.48 -8.85 6.89
C GLY A 59 15.26 -7.58 6.53
N MET A 60 14.70 -6.68 5.69
CA MET A 60 15.37 -5.43 5.32
C MET A 60 15.76 -4.57 6.53
N GLY A 61 14.91 -4.52 7.57
CA GLY A 61 15.23 -3.82 8.82
C GLY A 61 16.44 -4.42 9.53
N TYR A 62 16.51 -5.75 9.65
CA TYR A 62 17.67 -6.44 10.24
C TYR A 62 18.94 -6.16 9.44
N LEU A 63 18.89 -6.26 8.11
CA LEU A 63 20.03 -5.97 7.25
C LEU A 63 20.51 -4.52 7.40
N TYR A 64 19.58 -3.57 7.50
CA TYR A 64 19.92 -2.17 7.77
C TYR A 64 20.65 -2.01 9.10
N TYR A 65 20.03 -2.42 10.22
CA TYR A 65 20.64 -2.25 11.54
C TYR A 65 21.95 -3.02 11.72
N LYS A 66 22.13 -4.15 11.00
CA LYS A 66 23.37 -4.92 11.04
C LYS A 66 24.52 -4.27 10.28
N ASN A 67 24.24 -3.57 9.18
CA ASN A 67 25.27 -3.14 8.22
C ASN A 67 25.45 -1.63 8.11
N ALA A 68 24.47 -0.82 8.53
CA ALA A 68 24.60 0.63 8.53
C ALA A 68 25.76 1.08 9.42
N ARG A 69 26.49 2.10 8.97
CA ARG A 69 27.56 2.78 9.70
C ARG A 69 27.31 4.28 9.60
N ASP A 70 27.76 5.01 10.62
CA ASP A 70 27.68 6.48 10.70
C ASP A 70 28.56 7.17 9.65
#